data_AF-A0A2D6UHD3-F1
#
_entry.id   AF-A0A2D6UHD3-F1
#
_cell.length_a   1.000
_cell.length_b   1.000
_cell.length_c   1.000
_cell.angle_alpha   90.00
_cell.angle_beta   90.00
_cell.angle_gamma   90.00
#
_symmetry.space_group_name_H-M   'P 1'
#
loop_
_entity.id
_entity.type
_entity.pdbx_description
1 polymer ?
#
loop_
_entity_poly.entity_id
_entity_poly.type
_entity_poly.pdbx_seq_one_letter_code
_entity_poly.pdbx_strand_id
1 'polypeptide(L)'
;MLVHILKGGPMMIPLVICSLISLAVVYDRWAAFKKNRQIDTRSLRAKILEHLEANNVVGAINECETNKGPVAAVLLAGLRSYSHLYSKGESSETMRLVVGQVMEEYSAQAMSVVNKRLDVLTTIGTAAPLLGMTGTVTGMIASFAGLADAGSIGGSGGQVAEGIAEALVTTAVGLIVALMAVIPQSVFNRWSDQIELELEESSSEMVEFILTYH
;
A
#
# COMPACT_ATOMS: atom_id res chain seq x y z
N MET A 1 -21.80 -1.64 22.76
CA MET A 1 -20.47 -1.86 22.14
C MET A 1 -19.31 -1.41 23.01
N LEU A 2 -19.27 -0.17 23.53
CA LEU A 2 -18.20 0.30 24.44
C LEU A 2 -18.02 -0.56 25.72
N VAL A 3 -19.11 -1.11 26.26
CA VAL A 3 -19.09 -2.02 27.43
C VAL A 3 -18.38 -3.37 27.14
N HIS A 4 -18.38 -3.84 25.89
CA HIS A 4 -17.66 -5.08 25.52
C HIS A 4 -16.16 -4.85 25.31
N ILE A 5 -15.76 -3.64 24.93
CA ILE A 5 -14.34 -3.28 24.78
C ILE A 5 -13.65 -3.20 26.16
N LEU A 6 -14.37 -2.75 27.17
CA LEU A 6 -13.92 -2.76 28.57
C LEU A 6 -13.89 -4.16 29.21
N LYS A 7 -14.52 -5.17 28.57
CA LYS A 7 -14.57 -6.57 29.04
C LYS A 7 -13.56 -7.50 28.36
N GLY A 8 -12.76 -7.04 27.40
CA GLY A 8 -11.80 -7.90 26.66
C GLY A 8 -10.38 -7.91 27.24
N GLY A 9 -10.18 -7.32 28.42
CA GLY A 9 -8.91 -7.39 29.12
C GLY A 9 -7.81 -6.49 28.56
N PRO A 10 -6.58 -6.60 29.10
CA PRO A 10 -5.47 -5.71 28.76
C PRO A 10 -5.08 -5.77 27.28
N MET A 11 -5.33 -6.92 26.62
CA MET A 11 -4.99 -7.13 25.20
C MET A 11 -5.94 -6.42 24.22
N MET A 12 -7.03 -5.82 24.70
CA MET A 12 -7.88 -4.95 23.87
C MET A 12 -7.22 -3.61 23.54
N ILE A 13 -6.36 -3.08 24.43
CA ILE A 13 -5.68 -1.80 24.21
C ILE A 13 -4.83 -1.82 22.92
N PRO A 14 -3.91 -2.78 22.70
CA PRO A 14 -3.13 -2.83 21.46
C PRO A 14 -4.02 -3.08 20.23
N LEU A 15 -5.10 -3.87 20.35
CA LEU A 15 -6.05 -4.10 19.25
C LEU A 15 -6.78 -2.82 18.82
N VAL A 16 -7.20 -1.99 19.77
CA VAL A 16 -7.84 -0.70 19.47
C VAL A 16 -6.85 0.25 18.78
N ILE A 17 -5.59 0.26 19.23
CA ILE A 17 -4.53 1.04 18.57
C ILE A 17 -4.31 0.57 17.14
N CYS A 18 -4.19 -0.75 16.91
CA CYS A 18 -4.09 -1.33 15.57
C CYS A 18 -5.29 -0.96 14.69
N SER A 19 -6.50 -0.96 15.23
CA SER A 19 -7.73 -0.57 14.52
C SER A 19 -7.72 0.91 14.09
N LEU A 20 -7.29 1.81 14.97
CA LEU A 20 -7.18 3.23 14.65
C LEU A 20 -6.11 3.49 13.59
N ILE A 21 -4.94 2.85 13.71
CA ILE A 21 -3.86 2.97 12.73
C ILE A 21 -4.30 2.42 11.37
N SER A 22 -4.93 1.24 11.33
CA SER A 22 -5.39 0.66 10.06
C SER A 22 -6.40 1.56 9.36
N LEU A 23 -7.38 2.09 10.10
CA LEU A 23 -8.37 3.01 9.54
C LEU A 23 -7.73 4.30 9.00
N ALA A 24 -6.77 4.88 9.75
CA ALA A 24 -6.06 6.08 9.32
C ALA A 24 -5.26 5.85 8.03
N VAL A 25 -4.57 4.71 7.91
CA VAL A 25 -3.82 4.35 6.70
C VAL A 25 -4.76 4.08 5.53
N VAL A 26 -5.88 3.38 5.75
CA VAL A 26 -6.88 3.13 4.71
C VAL A 26 -7.43 4.44 4.14
N TYR A 27 -7.76 5.40 5.01
CA TYR A 27 -8.26 6.71 4.57
C TYR A 27 -7.21 7.51 3.78
N ASP A 28 -5.98 7.60 4.29
CA ASP A 28 -4.85 8.27 3.63
C ASP A 28 -4.60 7.68 2.23
N ARG A 29 -4.53 6.36 2.13
CA ARG A 29 -4.28 5.65 0.86
C ARG A 29 -5.45 5.79 -0.11
N TRP A 30 -6.69 5.68 0.36
CA TRP A 30 -7.86 5.87 -0.50
C TRP A 30 -7.84 7.29 -1.12
N ALA A 31 -7.58 8.32 -0.33
CA ALA A 31 -7.46 9.68 -0.86
C ALA A 31 -6.34 9.81 -1.91
N ALA A 32 -5.18 9.20 -1.67
CA ALA A 32 -4.05 9.20 -2.60
C ALA A 32 -4.37 8.49 -3.93
N PHE A 33 -4.90 7.27 -3.89
CA PHE A 33 -5.28 6.51 -5.09
C PHE A 33 -6.44 7.16 -5.86
N LYS A 34 -7.42 7.74 -5.14
CA LYS A 34 -8.52 8.48 -5.79
C LYS A 34 -8.01 9.69 -6.56
N LYS A 35 -7.01 10.40 -6.02
CA LYS A 35 -6.36 11.53 -6.71
C LYS A 35 -5.58 11.06 -7.93
N ASN A 36 -4.85 9.95 -7.83
CA ASN A 36 -4.07 9.41 -8.95
C ASN A 36 -4.98 8.93 -10.10
N ARG A 37 -6.10 8.28 -9.77
CA ARG A 37 -7.08 7.78 -10.75
C ARG A 37 -7.81 8.88 -11.54
N GLN A 38 -7.72 10.14 -11.12
CA GLN A 38 -8.25 11.27 -11.90
C GLN A 38 -7.35 11.66 -13.08
N ILE A 39 -6.13 11.12 -13.13
CA ILE A 39 -5.17 11.38 -14.20
C ILE A 39 -5.37 10.27 -15.23
N ASP A 40 -5.76 10.68 -16.44
CA ASP A 40 -5.97 9.75 -17.53
C ASP A 40 -4.61 9.45 -18.19
N THR A 41 -3.89 8.46 -17.64
CA THR A 41 -2.56 8.03 -18.10
C THR A 41 -2.53 7.79 -19.60
N ARG A 42 -3.58 7.19 -20.18
CA ARG A 42 -3.66 6.92 -21.61
C ARG A 42 -3.66 8.20 -22.43
N SER A 43 -4.46 9.19 -22.03
CA SER A 43 -4.49 10.48 -22.70
C SER A 43 -3.13 11.20 -22.63
N LEU A 44 -2.43 11.05 -21.51
CA LEU A 44 -1.13 11.66 -21.25
C LEU A 44 -0.07 11.06 -22.17
N ARG A 45 -0.01 9.73 -22.26
CA ARG A 45 0.89 9.03 -23.19
C ARG A 45 0.61 9.38 -24.65
N ALA A 46 -0.65 9.37 -25.07
CA ALA A 46 -1.03 9.68 -26.44
C ALA A 46 -0.52 11.08 -26.85
N LYS A 47 -0.68 12.08 -25.97
CA LYS A 47 -0.15 13.43 -26.20
C LYS A 47 1.38 13.48 -26.24
N ILE A 48 2.05 12.72 -25.38
CA ILE A 48 3.52 12.65 -25.36
C ILE A 48 4.04 12.05 -26.67
N LEU A 49 3.44 10.94 -27.13
CA LEU A 49 3.75 10.31 -28.41
C LEU A 49 3.52 11.29 -29.58
N GLU A 50 2.39 12.00 -29.60
CA GLU A 50 2.11 13.03 -30.62
C GLU A 50 3.16 14.15 -30.63
N HIS A 51 3.57 14.62 -29.45
CA HIS A 51 4.64 15.63 -29.33
C HIS A 51 6.02 15.10 -29.76
N LEU A 52 6.32 13.83 -29.49
CA LEU A 52 7.56 13.18 -29.90
C LEU A 52 7.61 12.97 -31.42
N GLU A 53 6.52 12.53 -32.04
CA GLU A 53 6.41 12.42 -33.51
C GLU A 53 6.56 13.79 -34.20
N ALA A 54 6.08 14.86 -33.57
CA ALA A 54 6.26 16.23 -34.03
C ALA A 54 7.67 16.81 -33.76
N ASN A 55 8.64 16.01 -33.28
CA ASN A 55 9.97 16.44 -32.82
C ASN A 55 9.94 17.55 -31.74
N ASN A 56 8.84 17.68 -31.01
CA ASN A 56 8.66 18.69 -29.97
C ASN A 56 8.86 18.11 -28.57
N VAL A 57 10.10 17.72 -28.26
CA VAL A 57 10.50 17.16 -26.96
C VAL A 57 10.19 18.11 -25.80
N VAL A 58 10.31 19.43 -26.03
CA VAL A 58 10.01 20.46 -25.02
C VAL A 58 8.51 20.49 -24.69
N GLY A 59 7.64 20.31 -25.69
CA GLY A 59 6.20 20.17 -25.51
C GLY A 59 5.86 18.94 -24.66
N ALA A 60 6.50 17.81 -24.94
CA ALA A 60 6.32 16.57 -24.16
C ALA A 60 6.72 16.74 -22.68
N ILE A 61 7.83 17.44 -22.41
CA ILE A 61 8.29 17.73 -21.03
C ILE A 61 7.28 18.61 -20.29
N ASN A 62 6.78 19.69 -20.92
CA ASN A 62 5.79 20.59 -20.30
C ASN A 62 4.47 19.88 -19.97
N GLU A 63 4.02 18.97 -20.84
CA GLU A 63 2.80 18.19 -20.60
C GLU A 63 2.98 17.22 -19.42
N CYS A 64 4.18 16.66 -19.25
CA CYS A 64 4.53 15.85 -18.07
C CYS A 64 4.65 16.69 -16.79
N GLU A 65 5.18 17.91 -16.86
CA GLU A 65 5.29 18.81 -15.69
C GLU A 65 3.93 19.29 -15.19
N THR A 66 2.97 19.45 -16.11
CA THR A 66 1.61 19.88 -15.79
C THR A 66 0.82 18.78 -15.08
N ASN A 67 1.08 17.51 -15.42
CA ASN A 67 0.39 16.36 -14.86
C ASN A 67 1.13 15.75 -13.67
N LYS A 68 0.44 15.60 -12.53
CA LYS A 68 1.04 15.13 -11.27
C LYS A 68 0.76 13.66 -11.02
N GLY A 69 1.55 12.75 -11.58
CA GLY A 69 1.39 11.30 -11.37
C GLY A 69 2.70 10.52 -11.42
N PRO A 70 2.71 9.26 -10.95
CA PRO A 70 3.90 8.40 -11.01
C PRO A 70 4.35 8.18 -12.46
N VAL A 71 3.42 7.94 -13.38
CA VAL A 71 3.73 7.76 -14.81
C VAL A 71 4.31 9.02 -15.44
N ALA A 72 3.74 10.19 -15.13
CA ALA A 72 4.26 11.47 -15.61
C ALA A 72 5.68 11.76 -15.08
N ALA A 73 5.97 11.41 -13.82
CA ALA A 73 7.29 11.60 -13.23
C ALA A 73 8.36 10.73 -13.91
N VAL A 74 8.05 9.47 -14.21
CA VAL A 74 8.97 8.55 -14.90
C VAL A 74 9.17 8.96 -16.36
N LEU A 75 8.11 9.30 -17.08
CA LEU A 75 8.19 9.80 -18.45
C LEU A 75 9.01 11.09 -18.52
N LEU A 76 8.81 12.03 -17.58
CA LEU A 76 9.60 13.26 -17.49
C LEU A 76 11.09 12.98 -17.28
N ALA A 77 11.44 12.04 -16.39
CA ALA A 77 12.83 11.67 -16.15
C ALA A 77 13.48 11.09 -17.41
N GLY A 78 12.78 10.20 -18.10
CA GLY A 78 13.27 9.62 -19.35
C GLY A 78 13.34 10.63 -20.50
N LEU A 79 12.34 11.51 -20.68
CA LEU A 79 12.35 12.58 -21.69
C LEU A 79 13.49 13.59 -21.48
N ARG A 80 13.78 13.95 -20.22
CA ARG A 80 14.92 14.82 -19.89
C ARG A 80 16.25 14.15 -20.25
N SER A 81 16.42 12.87 -19.89
CA SER A 81 17.60 12.09 -20.26
C SER A 81 17.75 11.94 -21.77
N TYR A 82 16.64 11.69 -22.48
CA TYR A 82 16.59 11.65 -23.95
C TYR A 82 17.04 12.99 -24.55
N SER A 83 16.47 14.11 -24.11
CA SER A 83 16.83 15.45 -24.62
C SER A 83 18.32 15.79 -24.42
N HIS A 84 18.90 15.37 -23.29
CA HIS A 84 20.30 15.60 -22.97
C HIS A 84 21.23 14.78 -23.86
N LEU A 85 20.92 13.48 -24.06
CA LEU A 85 21.71 12.60 -24.91
C LEU A 85 21.58 12.96 -26.39
N TYR A 86 20.38 13.35 -26.82
CA TYR A 86 20.12 13.84 -28.17
C TYR A 86 20.97 15.09 -28.48
N SER A 87 21.04 16.04 -27.55
CA SER A 87 21.87 17.25 -27.71
C SER A 87 23.37 16.96 -27.81
N LYS A 88 23.82 15.81 -27.30
CA LYS A 88 25.22 15.37 -27.35
C LYS A 88 25.56 14.55 -28.60
N GLY A 89 24.57 14.17 -29.42
CA GLY A 89 24.78 13.32 -30.59
C GLY A 89 25.23 11.90 -30.24
N GLU A 90 24.80 11.38 -29.10
CA GLU A 90 25.07 10.01 -28.67
C GLU A 90 24.36 8.98 -29.58
N SER A 91 24.88 7.76 -29.64
CA SER A 91 24.27 6.71 -30.48
C SER A 91 22.88 6.31 -29.99
N SER A 92 22.02 5.86 -30.91
CA SER A 92 20.67 5.33 -30.61
C SER A 92 20.72 4.20 -29.57
N GLU A 93 21.74 3.34 -29.64
CA GLU A 93 21.95 2.23 -28.68
C GLU A 93 22.28 2.73 -27.27
N THR A 94 23.19 3.69 -27.16
CA THR A 94 23.55 4.33 -25.87
C THR A 94 22.36 5.06 -25.27
N MET A 95 21.60 5.76 -26.11
CA MET A 95 20.42 6.50 -25.70
C MET A 95 19.34 5.58 -25.14
N ARG A 96 19.05 4.46 -25.82
CA ARG A 96 18.13 3.42 -25.34
C ARG A 96 18.56 2.87 -23.98
N LEU A 97 19.84 2.51 -23.84
CA LEU A 97 20.34 1.90 -22.59
C LEU A 97 20.22 2.88 -21.42
N VAL A 98 20.69 4.11 -21.59
CA VAL A 98 20.67 5.11 -20.51
C VAL A 98 19.25 5.55 -20.18
N VAL A 99 18.40 5.82 -21.17
CA VAL A 99 17.01 6.21 -20.94
C VAL A 99 16.24 5.09 -20.26
N GLY A 100 16.39 3.83 -20.72
CA GLY A 100 15.77 2.67 -20.10
C GLY A 100 16.18 2.50 -18.63
N GLN A 101 17.49 2.60 -18.33
CA GLN A 101 17.99 2.52 -16.95
C GLN A 101 17.44 3.64 -16.05
N VAL A 102 17.40 4.87 -16.56
CA VAL A 102 16.83 6.00 -15.81
C VAL A 102 15.34 5.77 -15.54
N MET A 103 14.58 5.32 -16.54
CA MET A 103 13.15 5.05 -16.33
C MET A 103 12.91 3.91 -15.34
N GLU A 104 13.71 2.85 -15.37
CA GLU A 104 13.63 1.73 -14.43
C GLU A 104 13.89 2.20 -12.99
N GLU A 105 14.96 2.98 -12.78
CA GLU A 105 15.30 3.54 -11.47
C GLU A 105 14.19 4.45 -10.93
N TYR A 106 13.68 5.35 -11.77
CA TYR A 106 12.59 6.26 -11.38
C TYR A 106 11.26 5.52 -11.18
N SER A 107 11.01 4.43 -11.90
CA SER A 107 9.84 3.57 -11.70
C SER A 107 9.89 2.90 -10.34
N ALA A 108 11.03 2.35 -9.94
CA ALA A 108 11.22 1.77 -8.61
C ALA A 108 10.98 2.82 -7.49
N GLN A 109 11.50 4.04 -7.67
CA GLN A 109 11.26 5.15 -6.73
C GLN A 109 9.78 5.56 -6.69
N ALA A 110 9.12 5.69 -7.83
CA ALA A 110 7.70 6.01 -7.92
C ALA A 110 6.83 4.95 -7.23
N MET A 111 7.12 3.68 -7.47
CA MET A 111 6.43 2.54 -6.84
C MET A 111 6.64 2.50 -5.32
N SER A 112 7.84 2.87 -4.84
CA SER A 112 8.08 3.02 -3.40
C SER A 112 7.15 4.06 -2.74
N VAL A 113 6.86 5.16 -3.44
CA VAL A 113 5.94 6.20 -2.96
C VAL A 113 4.47 5.74 -3.00
N VAL A 114 4.09 5.01 -4.06
CA VAL A 114 2.75 4.42 -4.21
C VAL A 114 2.47 3.41 -3.09
N ASN A 115 3.41 2.47 -2.88
CA ASN A 115 3.33 1.42 -1.88
C ASN A 115 3.56 1.88 -0.43
N LYS A 116 3.91 3.16 -0.24
CA LYS A 116 4.18 3.71 1.08
C LYS A 116 3.01 3.44 2.05
N ARG A 117 3.33 2.91 3.23
CA ARG A 117 2.38 2.56 4.31
C ARG A 117 1.49 1.35 4.05
N LEU A 118 1.54 0.69 2.89
CA LEU A 118 0.81 -0.58 2.68
C LEU A 118 1.35 -1.69 3.59
N ASP A 119 2.65 -1.71 3.86
CA ASP A 119 3.29 -2.65 4.80
C ASP A 119 2.72 -2.58 6.23
N VAL A 120 2.22 -1.41 6.63
CA VAL A 120 1.57 -1.23 7.93
C VAL A 120 0.26 -2.02 7.98
N LEU A 121 -0.51 -2.03 6.88
CA LEU A 121 -1.72 -2.83 6.77
C LEU A 121 -1.39 -4.33 6.76
N THR A 122 -0.32 -4.74 6.08
CA THR A 122 0.18 -6.13 6.08
C THR A 122 0.52 -6.57 7.50
N THR A 123 1.26 -5.72 8.21
CA THR A 123 1.69 -5.98 9.58
C THR A 123 0.49 -6.07 10.52
N ILE A 124 -0.48 -5.15 10.43
CA ILE A 124 -1.68 -5.19 11.26
C ILE A 124 -2.56 -6.40 10.91
N GLY A 125 -2.70 -6.72 9.63
CA GLY A 125 -3.46 -7.88 9.14
C GLY A 125 -2.94 -9.20 9.69
N THR A 126 -1.63 -9.32 9.89
CA THR A 126 -0.98 -10.51 10.46
C THR A 126 -0.86 -10.46 11.99
N ALA A 127 -0.61 -9.28 12.57
CA ALA A 127 -0.43 -9.12 14.01
C ALA A 127 -1.75 -9.11 14.80
N ALA A 128 -2.84 -8.54 14.27
CA ALA A 128 -4.11 -8.43 15.00
C ALA A 128 -4.73 -9.79 15.38
N PRO A 129 -4.74 -10.82 14.51
CA PRO A 129 -5.19 -12.17 14.89
C PRO A 129 -4.29 -12.81 15.95
N LEU A 130 -2.97 -12.62 15.84
CA LEU A 130 -2.01 -13.11 16.83
C LEU A 130 -2.26 -12.46 18.20
N LEU A 131 -2.46 -11.13 18.24
CA LEU A 131 -2.84 -10.41 19.46
C LEU A 131 -4.15 -10.94 20.04
N GLY A 132 -5.16 -11.20 19.20
CA GLY A 132 -6.42 -11.82 19.61
C GLY A 132 -6.22 -13.19 20.27
N MET A 133 -5.40 -14.06 19.64
CA MET A 133 -5.03 -15.37 20.20
C MET A 133 -4.22 -15.27 21.48
N THR A 134 -3.32 -14.29 21.62
CA THR A 134 -2.64 -14.08 22.90
C THR A 134 -3.63 -13.69 24.00
N GLY A 135 -4.65 -12.90 23.66
CA GLY A 135 -5.73 -12.54 24.58
C GLY A 135 -6.51 -13.75 25.09
N THR A 136 -6.78 -14.75 24.24
CA THR A 136 -7.44 -15.98 24.70
C THR A 136 -6.57 -16.81 25.62
N VAL A 137 -5.29 -16.95 25.29
CA VAL A 137 -4.34 -17.67 26.15
C VAL A 137 -4.25 -17.01 27.52
N THR A 138 -4.08 -15.69 27.59
CA THR A 138 -4.00 -14.98 28.87
C THR A 138 -5.31 -15.02 29.64
N GLY A 139 -6.47 -14.90 28.98
CA GLY A 139 -7.77 -14.96 29.64
C GLY A 139 -8.08 -16.35 30.20
N MET A 140 -7.72 -17.41 29.47
CA MET A 140 -7.84 -18.79 29.98
C MET A 140 -6.91 -19.04 31.17
N ILE A 141 -5.65 -18.57 31.14
CA ILE A 141 -4.72 -18.69 32.27
C ILE A 141 -5.29 -18.01 33.52
N ALA A 142 -5.80 -16.78 33.39
CA ALA A 142 -6.41 -16.06 34.51
C ALA A 142 -7.66 -16.78 35.06
N SER A 143 -8.50 -17.31 34.17
CA SER A 143 -9.71 -18.07 34.53
C SER A 143 -9.38 -19.32 35.36
N PHE A 144 -8.39 -20.10 34.94
CA PHE A 144 -7.98 -21.31 35.66
C PHE A 144 -7.20 -21.01 36.94
N ALA A 145 -6.42 -19.93 37.00
CA ALA A 145 -5.75 -19.50 38.23
C ALA A 145 -6.77 -19.12 39.33
N GLY A 146 -7.80 -18.35 38.98
CA GLY A 146 -8.87 -18.01 39.93
C GLY A 146 -9.65 -19.23 40.44
N LEU A 147 -9.81 -20.26 39.60
CA LEU A 147 -10.41 -21.53 40.01
C LEU A 147 -9.54 -22.30 41.02
N ALA A 148 -8.21 -22.29 40.84
CA ALA A 148 -7.27 -22.96 41.74
C ALA A 148 -7.22 -22.28 43.12
N ASP A 149 -7.30 -20.95 43.16
CA ASP A 149 -7.28 -20.17 44.42
C ASP A 149 -8.61 -20.21 45.19
N ALA A 150 -9.75 -20.29 44.49
CA ALA A 150 -11.06 -20.28 45.14
C ALA A 150 -11.40 -21.57 45.90
N GLY A 151 -10.65 -22.66 45.68
CA GLY A 151 -11.01 -23.99 46.17
C GLY A 151 -12.35 -24.48 45.62
N SER A 152 -12.67 -25.75 45.82
CA SER A 152 -13.88 -26.42 45.31
C SER A 152 -15.20 -25.95 45.97
N ILE A 153 -15.34 -24.67 46.29
CA ILE A 153 -16.53 -24.09 46.91
C ILE A 153 -17.44 -23.51 45.83
N GLY A 154 -18.36 -24.34 45.32
CA GLY A 154 -19.75 -24.03 44.92
C GLY A 154 -20.15 -22.79 44.10
N GLY A 155 -19.25 -21.92 43.67
CA GLY A 155 -19.54 -20.64 42.99
C GLY A 155 -18.46 -20.17 42.02
N SER A 156 -17.39 -20.94 41.84
CA SER A 156 -16.23 -20.61 40.99
C SER A 156 -16.49 -20.77 39.47
N GLY A 157 -17.54 -21.50 39.07
CA GLY A 157 -17.88 -21.69 37.65
C GLY A 157 -18.27 -20.41 36.92
N GLY A 158 -18.89 -19.45 37.61
CA GLY A 158 -19.28 -18.16 37.02
C GLY A 158 -18.07 -17.29 36.64
N GLN A 159 -17.04 -17.26 37.48
CA GLN A 159 -15.82 -16.49 37.23
C GLN A 159 -15.01 -17.07 36.06
N VAL A 160 -14.93 -18.40 35.97
CA VAL A 160 -14.28 -19.08 34.84
C VAL A 160 -15.03 -18.80 33.54
N ALA A 161 -16.36 -18.86 33.56
CA ALA A 161 -17.18 -18.55 32.38
C ALA A 161 -17.01 -17.10 31.91
N GLU A 162 -16.85 -16.15 32.84
CA GLU A 162 -16.62 -14.74 32.52
C GLU A 162 -15.25 -14.52 31.84
N GLY A 163 -14.17 -15.09 32.38
CA GLY A 163 -12.84 -14.95 31.78
C GLY A 163 -12.67 -15.66 30.43
N ILE A 164 -13.39 -16.78 30.20
CA ILE A 164 -13.46 -17.42 28.88
C ILE A 164 -14.25 -16.55 27.90
N ALA A 165 -15.36 -15.94 28.33
CA ALA A 165 -16.15 -15.04 27.48
C ALA A 165 -15.33 -13.81 27.06
N GLU A 166 -14.60 -13.21 28.00
CA GLU A 166 -13.64 -12.13 27.75
C GLU A 166 -12.59 -12.53 26.69
N ALA A 167 -11.93 -13.67 26.88
CA ALA A 167 -10.96 -14.23 25.95
C ALA A 167 -11.53 -14.34 24.51
N LEU A 168 -12.72 -14.91 24.36
CA LEU A 168 -13.36 -15.10 23.06
C LEU A 168 -13.71 -13.77 22.37
N VAL A 169 -14.16 -12.77 23.13
CA VAL A 169 -14.42 -11.42 22.60
C VAL A 169 -13.14 -10.80 22.03
N THR A 170 -12.02 -10.93 22.73
CA THR A 170 -10.73 -10.36 22.29
C THR A 170 -10.23 -11.00 20.99
N THR A 171 -10.42 -12.32 20.81
CA THR A 171 -10.13 -12.97 19.53
C THR A 171 -11.06 -12.51 18.41
N ALA A 172 -12.36 -12.44 18.67
CA ALA A 172 -13.32 -11.98 17.66
C ALA A 172 -12.97 -10.56 17.18
N VAL A 173 -12.61 -9.66 18.09
CA VAL A 173 -12.17 -8.30 17.75
C VAL A 173 -10.86 -8.32 16.96
N GLY A 174 -9.88 -9.14 17.36
CA GLY A 174 -8.61 -9.27 16.61
C GLY A 174 -8.81 -9.70 15.16
N LEU A 175 -9.73 -10.64 14.91
CA LEU A 175 -10.09 -11.07 13.56
C LEU A 175 -10.80 -9.97 12.76
N ILE A 176 -11.73 -9.23 13.39
CA ILE A 176 -12.43 -8.11 12.73
C ILE A 176 -11.43 -7.01 12.33
N VAL A 177 -10.50 -6.64 13.22
CA VAL A 177 -9.47 -5.63 12.93
C VAL A 177 -8.55 -6.09 11.80
N ALA A 178 -8.19 -7.38 11.78
CA ALA A 178 -7.41 -7.96 10.69
C ALA A 178 -8.12 -7.87 9.34
N LEU A 179 -9.41 -8.23 9.30
CA LEU A 179 -10.23 -8.11 8.09
C LEU A 179 -10.31 -6.67 7.59
N MET A 180 -10.45 -5.70 8.50
CA MET A 180 -10.46 -4.28 8.16
C MET A 180 -9.13 -3.79 7.58
N ALA A 181 -8.01 -4.45 7.84
CA ALA A 181 -6.71 -4.13 7.24
C ALA A 181 -6.47 -4.87 5.92
N VAL A 182 -6.73 -6.19 5.89
CA VAL A 182 -6.40 -7.08 4.76
C VAL A 182 -7.26 -6.80 3.53
N ILE A 183 -8.56 -6.52 3.71
CA ILE A 183 -9.47 -6.28 2.57
C ILE A 183 -9.03 -5.02 1.80
N PRO A 184 -8.88 -3.82 2.43
CA PRO A 184 -8.40 -2.65 1.72
C PRO A 184 -7.00 -2.82 1.14
N GLN A 185 -6.09 -3.49 1.87
CA GLN A 185 -4.75 -3.76 1.38
C GLN A 185 -4.78 -4.53 0.04
N SER A 186 -5.61 -5.57 -0.07
CA SER A 186 -5.74 -6.33 -1.32
C SER A 186 -6.23 -5.47 -2.50
N VAL A 187 -7.10 -4.49 -2.23
CA VAL A 187 -7.58 -3.53 -3.24
C VAL A 187 -6.48 -2.56 -3.63
N PHE A 188 -5.74 -2.02 -2.65
CA PHE A 188 -4.64 -1.09 -2.91
C PHE A 188 -3.49 -1.75 -3.67
N ASN A 189 -3.16 -3.01 -3.37
CA ASN A 189 -2.18 -3.77 -4.13
C ASN A 189 -2.58 -3.89 -5.60
N ARG A 190 -3.84 -4.28 -5.90
CA ARG A 190 -4.34 -4.35 -7.28
C ARG A 190 -4.23 -3.01 -8.02
N TRP A 191 -4.46 -1.90 -7.35
CA TRP A 191 -4.28 -0.57 -7.95
C TRP A 191 -2.82 -0.19 -8.13
N SER A 192 -1.95 -0.62 -7.21
CA SER A 192 -0.51 -0.46 -7.37
C SER A 192 0.01 -1.26 -8.57
N ASP A 193 -0.40 -2.52 -8.72
CA ASP A 193 -0.01 -3.39 -9.83
C ASP A 193 -0.45 -2.78 -11.18
N GLN A 194 -1.63 -2.14 -11.23
CA GLN A 194 -2.07 -1.42 -12.42
C GLN A 194 -1.17 -0.24 -12.77
N ILE A 195 -0.70 0.52 -11.78
CA ILE A 195 0.24 1.63 -12.00
C ILE A 195 1.60 1.10 -12.45
N GLU A 196 2.06 -0.03 -11.92
CA GLU A 196 3.31 -0.68 -12.32
C GLU A 196 3.26 -1.11 -13.79
N LEU A 197 2.19 -1.79 -14.21
CA LEU A 197 1.95 -2.11 -15.62
C LEU A 197 1.92 -0.86 -16.50
N GLU A 198 1.31 0.22 -16.00
CA GLU A 198 1.31 1.48 -16.72
C GLU A 198 2.72 2.10 -16.84
N LEU A 199 3.58 1.94 -15.84
CA LEU A 199 4.96 2.40 -15.91
C LEU A 199 5.78 1.59 -16.91
N GLU A 200 5.66 0.26 -16.87
CA GLU A 200 6.36 -0.64 -17.79
C GLU A 200 5.98 -0.38 -19.25
N GLU A 201 4.68 -0.25 -19.53
CA GLU A 201 4.19 0.02 -20.89
C GLU A 201 4.69 1.38 -21.40
N SER A 202 4.65 2.44 -20.58
CA SER A 202 5.24 3.74 -20.91
C SER A 202 6.74 3.68 -21.19
N SER A 203 7.47 2.91 -20.38
CA SER A 203 8.91 2.76 -20.54
C SER A 203 9.25 2.00 -21.83
N SER A 204 8.49 0.95 -22.13
CA SER A 204 8.67 0.16 -23.35
C SER A 204 8.37 0.99 -24.60
N GLU A 205 7.24 1.71 -24.63
CA GLU A 205 6.85 2.60 -25.73
C GLU A 205 7.94 3.66 -26.02
N MET A 206 8.49 4.27 -24.96
CA MET A 206 9.51 5.31 -25.14
C MET A 206 10.84 4.75 -25.64
N VAL A 207 11.24 3.55 -25.19
CA VAL A 207 12.43 2.87 -25.68
C VAL A 207 12.26 2.43 -27.14
N GLU A 208 11.08 1.95 -27.53
CA GLU A 208 10.76 1.56 -28.90
C GLU A 208 10.76 2.78 -29.86
N PHE A 209 10.26 3.92 -29.38
CA PHE A 209 10.33 5.18 -30.14
C PHE A 209 11.77 5.56 -30.49
N ILE A 210 12.70 5.44 -29.52
CA ILE A 210 14.13 5.74 -29.74
C ILE A 210 14.72 4.86 -30.84
N LEU A 211 14.35 3.58 -30.92
CA LEU A 211 14.85 2.63 -31.92
C LEU A 211 14.24 2.83 -33.31
N THR A 212 12.98 3.27 -33.38
CA THR A 212 12.23 3.35 -34.64
C THR A 212 12.55 4.64 -35.40
N TYR A 213 12.80 5.73 -34.68
CA TYR A 213 13.05 7.05 -35.28
C TYR A 213 14.54 7.42 -35.38
N HIS A 214 15.47 6.58 -34.88
CA HIS A 214 16.94 6.76 -34.95
C HIS A 214 17.71 5.44 -35.12
#